data_AF-A0A2S9F7Q3-F1
#
_entry.id   AF-A0A2S9F7Q3-F1
#
_cell.length_a   1.000
_cell.length_b   1.000
_cell.length_c   1.000
_cell.angle_alpha   90.00
_cell.angle_beta   90.00
_cell.angle_gamma   90.00
#
_symmetry.space_group_name_H-M   'P 1'
#
loop_
_entity.id
_entity.type
_entity.pdbx_description
1 polymer ?
#
loop_
_entity_poly.entity_id
_entity_poly.type
_entity_poly.pdbx_seq_one_letter_code
_entity_poly.pdbx_strand_id
1 'polypeptide(L)' 'LAHPTGITEIQEGAVSVDGDTLEMDLFAAGLGRSESAKEVVSVGRLITFQGDTLTYTVRMAAVGHPLQHHLSAVLHRTHA' A
#
# COMPACT_ATOMS: atom_id res chain seq x y z
N LEU A 1 -9.77 2.61 -1.10
CA LEU A 1 -9.12 3.79 -0.48
C LEU A 1 -9.43 5.03 -1.32
N ALA A 2 -9.62 6.18 -0.69
CA ALA A 2 -9.74 7.47 -1.36
C ALA A 2 -8.66 8.40 -0.82
N HIS A 3 -7.92 9.06 -1.72
CA HIS A 3 -6.82 9.96 -1.39
C HIS A 3 -7.24 11.40 -1.63
N PRO A 4 -6.81 12.35 -0.77
CA PRO A 4 -7.09 13.78 -0.97
C PRO A 4 -6.41 14.36 -2.22
N THR A 5 -5.55 13.59 -2.89
CA THR A 5 -4.88 13.93 -4.15
C THR A 5 -5.73 13.61 -5.39
N GLY A 6 -7.00 13.22 -5.22
CA GLY A 6 -7.91 12.91 -6.33
C GLY A 6 -7.76 11.50 -6.90
N ILE A 7 -7.27 10.55 -6.09
CA ILE A 7 -7.05 9.15 -6.50
C ILE A 7 -7.95 8.23 -5.66
N THR A 8 -8.53 7.22 -6.29
CA THR A 8 -9.17 6.09 -5.61
C THR A 8 -8.45 4.79 -5.97
N GLU A 9 -8.45 3.86 -5.02
CA GLU A 9 -7.71 2.60 -5.11
C GLU A 9 -8.52 1.42 -4.56
N ILE A 10 -8.52 0.32 -5.30
CA ILE A 10 -8.92 -1.02 -4.86
C ILE A 10 -7.66 -1.89 -4.95
N GLN A 11 -7.28 -2.53 -3.85
CA GLN A 11 -6.17 -3.48 -3.83
C GLN A 11 -6.68 -4.87 -3.46
N GLU A 12 -6.09 -5.87 -4.09
CA GLU A 12 -6.32 -7.28 -3.82
C GLU A 12 -4.97 -7.98 -3.67
N GLY A 13 -4.95 -9.11 -2.97
CA GLY A 13 -3.73 -9.86 -2.78
C GLY A 13 -3.86 -10.94 -1.71
N ALA A 14 -2.74 -11.61 -1.47
CA ALA A 14 -2.67 -12.72 -0.54
C ALA A 14 -2.41 -12.22 0.88
N VAL A 15 -2.93 -12.96 1.84
CA VAL A 15 -2.57 -12.86 3.25
C VAL A 15 -1.97 -14.19 3.66
N SER A 16 -0.80 -14.16 4.30
CA SER A 16 -0.13 -15.33 4.86
C SER A 16 0.12 -15.13 6.35
N VAL A 17 0.18 -16.25 7.08
CA VAL A 17 0.49 -16.27 8.51
C VAL A 17 1.57 -17.31 8.75
N ASP A 18 2.67 -16.90 9.36
CA ASP A 18 3.79 -17.76 9.78
C ASP A 18 4.18 -17.43 11.23
N GLY A 19 3.85 -18.34 12.14
CA GLY A 19 3.96 -18.10 13.58
C GLY A 19 3.19 -16.84 13.99
N ASP A 20 3.91 -15.89 14.59
CA ASP A 20 3.37 -14.60 15.04
C ASP A 20 3.48 -13.49 13.98
N THR A 21 3.85 -13.85 12.74
CA THR A 21 3.95 -12.91 11.62
C THR A 21 2.74 -13.05 10.71
N LEU A 22 2.02 -11.95 10.48
CA LEU A 22 1.03 -11.84 9.41
C LEU A 22 1.58 -10.94 8.31
N GLU A 23 1.54 -11.39 7.07
CA GLU A 23 1.97 -10.64 5.90
C GLU A 23 0.84 -10.48 4.90
N MET A 24 0.74 -9.30 4.29
CA MET A 24 -0.18 -8.99 3.21
C MET A 24 0.62 -8.42 2.04
N ASP A 25 0.64 -9.11 0.90
CA ASP A 25 1.18 -8.59 -0.36
C ASP A 25 0.03 -8.26 -1.30
N LEU A 26 -0.19 -6.97 -1.50
CA LEU A 26 -1.35 -6.39 -2.17
C LEU A 26 -0.90 -5.62 -3.41
N PHE A 27 -1.69 -5.72 -4.48
CA PHE A 27 -1.52 -4.95 -5.70
C PHE A 27 -2.83 -4.30 -6.12
N ALA A 28 -2.73 -3.13 -6.76
CA ALA A 28 -3.89 -2.41 -7.28
C ALA A 28 -4.63 -3.26 -8.32
N ALA A 29 -5.88 -3.63 -8.02
CA ALA A 29 -6.82 -4.25 -8.94
C ALA A 29 -7.66 -3.20 -9.68
N GLY A 30 -7.81 -1.99 -9.10
CA GLY A 30 -8.48 -0.86 -9.73
C GLY A 30 -7.97 0.48 -9.22
N LEU A 31 -7.79 1.43 -10.12
CA LEU A 31 -7.42 2.81 -9.82
C LEU A 31 -8.36 3.78 -10.54
N GLY A 32 -8.90 4.75 -9.80
CA GLY A 32 -9.62 5.89 -10.35
C GLY A 32 -8.83 7.17 -10.13
N ARG A 33 -8.97 8.13 -11.05
CA ARG A 33 -8.35 9.46 -10.94
C ARG A 33 -9.32 10.55 -11.34
N SER A 34 -9.31 11.67 -10.61
CA SER A 34 -9.90 12.92 -11.08
C SER A 34 -9.06 13.51 -12.21
N GLU A 35 -9.64 14.44 -12.97
CA GLU A 35 -8.96 15.09 -14.10
C GLU A 35 -7.66 15.81 -13.70
N SER A 36 -7.64 16.44 -12.53
CA SER A 36 -6.47 17.18 -12.02
C SER A 36 -5.44 16.31 -11.30
N ALA A 37 -5.70 15.02 -11.07
CA ALA A 37 -4.80 14.15 -10.32
C ALA A 37 -3.57 13.76 -11.16
N LYS A 38 -2.44 13.55 -10.48
CA LYS A 38 -1.24 13.00 -11.13
C LYS A 38 -1.51 11.60 -11.69
N GLU A 39 -0.81 11.27 -12.76
CA GLU A 39 -0.84 9.93 -13.34
C GLU A 39 -0.18 8.92 -12.38
N VAL A 40 -0.97 7.94 -11.95
CA VAL A 40 -0.56 6.77 -11.16
C VAL A 40 -1.13 5.54 -11.86
N VAL A 41 -0.26 4.62 -12.30
CA VAL A 41 -0.66 3.43 -13.08
C VAL A 41 -0.84 2.21 -12.19
N SER A 42 -0.03 2.08 -11.14
CA SER A 42 -0.07 0.92 -10.26
C SER A 42 0.49 1.27 -8.88
N VAL A 43 -0.02 0.59 -7.87
CA VAL A 43 0.43 0.68 -6.48
C VAL A 43 0.49 -0.74 -5.94
N GLY A 44 1.53 -1.05 -5.18
CA GLY A 44 1.66 -2.29 -4.43
C GLY A 44 2.00 -2.02 -2.97
N ARG A 45 1.45 -2.80 -2.04
CA ARG A 45 1.73 -2.69 -0.61
C ARG A 45 2.19 -4.03 -0.07
N LEU A 46 3.29 -4.01 0.66
CA LEU A 46 3.65 -5.11 1.55
C LEU A 46 3.43 -4.61 2.98
N ILE A 47 2.58 -5.29 3.73
CA ILE A 47 2.26 -4.96 5.12
C ILE A 47 2.56 -6.18 5.98
N THR A 48 3.39 -6.01 6.99
CA THR A 48 3.80 -7.08 7.91
C THR A 48 3.45 -6.67 9.33
N PHE A 49 2.75 -7.56 10.03
CA PHE A 49 2.45 -7.44 11.45
C PHE A 49 3.27 -8.46 12.23
N GLN A 50 3.92 -8.00 13.29
CA GLN A 50 4.64 -8.83 14.25
C GLN A 50 4.39 -8.29 15.65
N GLY A 51 3.56 -9.01 16.43
CA GLY A 51 3.08 -8.54 17.74
C GLY A 51 2.39 -7.17 17.64
N ASP A 52 2.98 -6.17 18.30
CA ASP A 52 2.48 -4.79 18.32
C ASP A 52 3.12 -3.87 17.27
N THR A 53 3.90 -4.43 16.34
CA THR A 53 4.57 -3.67 15.28
C THR A 53 3.95 -3.95 13.92
N LEU A 54 3.64 -2.89 13.18
CA LEU A 54 3.23 -2.92 11.77
C LEU A 54 4.33 -2.24 10.96
N THR A 55 4.96 -2.98 10.05
CA THR A 55 5.87 -2.42 9.05
C THR A 55 5.18 -2.45 7.69
N TYR A 56 5.34 -1.40 6.89
CA TYR A 56 4.86 -1.44 5.51
C TYR A 56 5.81 -0.78 4.53
N THR A 57 5.71 -1.23 3.28
CA THR A 57 6.26 -0.54 2.12
C THR A 57 5.16 -0.28 1.10
N VAL A 58 5.26 0.85 0.40
CA VAL A 58 4.43 1.18 -0.76
C VAL A 58 5.34 1.31 -1.97
N ARG A 59 5.02 0.54 -3.01
CA ARG A 59 5.63 0.64 -4.34
C ARG A 59 4.63 1.35 -5.25
N MET A 60 5.10 2.24 -6.13
CA MET A 60 4.23 2.99 -7.03
C MET A 60 4.87 3.16 -8.40
N ALA A 61 4.10 2.87 -9.44
CA ALA A 61 4.37 3.26 -10.82
C ALA A 61 3.53 4.50 -11.12
N ALA A 62 4.19 5.61 -11.40
CA ALA A 62 3.53 6.90 -11.57
C ALA A 62 4.41 7.84 -12.38
N VAL A 63 3.76 8.78 -13.06
CA VAL A 63 4.38 9.90 -13.80
C VAL A 63 5.54 9.45 -14.70
N GLY A 64 5.29 8.38 -15.47
CA GLY A 64 6.25 7.80 -16.42
C GLY A 64 7.33 6.89 -15.81
N HIS A 65 7.36 6.69 -14.50
CA HIS A 65 8.31 5.76 -13.86
C HIS A 65 7.72 4.36 -13.64
N PRO A 66 8.54 3.29 -13.77
CA PRO A 66 8.11 1.92 -13.47
C PRO A 66 7.82 1.75 -11.97
N LEU A 67 7.22 0.62 -11.61
CA LEU A 67 6.91 0.28 -10.22
C LEU A 67 8.20 0.24 -9.38
N GLN A 68 8.31 1.17 -8.44
CA GLN A 68 9.49 1.32 -7.58
C GLN A 68 9.07 1.72 -6.16
N HIS A 69 10.00 1.67 -5.23
CA HIS A 69 9.77 2.13 -3.86
C HIS A 69 9.28 3.58 -3.83
N HIS A 70 8.23 3.84 -3.04
CA HIS A 70 7.71 5.19 -2.81
C HIS A 70 7.71 5.56 -1.32
N LEU A 71 7.20 4.68 -0.45
CA LEU A 71 7.10 4.93 1.00
C LEU A 71 7.50 3.69 1.80
N SER A 72 7.99 3.89 3.02
CA SER A 72 8.03 2.88 4.07
C SER A 72 7.80 3.51 5.44
N ALA A 73 7.26 2.73 6.38
CA ALA A 73 7.18 3.13 7.77
C ALA A 73 7.09 1.93 8.71
N VAL A 74 7.36 2.19 9.99
CA VAL A 74 7.15 1.27 11.11
C VAL A 74 6.21 1.98 12.09
N LEU A 75 5.13 1.31 12.46
CA LEU A 75 4.13 1.79 13.40
C LEU A 75 4.07 0.83 14.58
N HIS A 76 3.86 1.37 15.78
CA HIS A 76 3.65 0.59 16.99
C HIS A 76 2.22 0.80 17.50
N ARG A 77 1.62 -0.26 18.04
CA ARG A 77 0.29 -0.20 18.66
C ARG A 77 0.30 0.84 19.77
N THR A 78 -0.70 1.73 19.74
CA THR A 78 -0.99 2.61 20.87
C THR A 78 -2.09 1.96 21.70
N HIS A 79 -1.97 2.08 23.02
CA HIS A 79 -3.04 1.74 23.94
C HIS A 79 -3.87 3.00 24.18
N ALA A 80 -5.20 2.85 24.15
CA ALA A 80 -6.14 3.92 24.49
C ALA A 80 -6.31 4.03 26.01
#